data_AF-A0A543IZ57-F1
#
_entry.id   AF-A0A543IZ57-F1
#
_cell.length_a   1.000
_cell.length_b   1.000
_cell.length_c   1.000
_cell.angle_alpha   90.00
_cell.angle_beta   90.00
_cell.angle_gamma   90.00
#
_symmetry.space_group_name_H-M   'P 1'
#
loop_
_entity.id
_entity.type
_entity.pdbx_description
1 polymer ?
#
loop_
_entity_poly.entity_id
_entity_poly.type
_entity_poly.pdbx_seq_one_letter_code
_entity_poly.pdbx_strand_id
1 'polypeptide(L)'
;MYSPPQFDPHYEVAAYALGILDPADSEAFEAHLVDCMECQAELLELHEVPAALDLIKGGPVDAVAAAPQPRRGGEAAVASLLDRVAKRRRRRTRTLWLAVAAAVVVTAVTPVAVRQFWPEPGGQTVAQTFRAASRNVQASISLTPKEWGTEVSFELTGVKGPLQCTLVAVSTSGETETVASWKVNAGEADEPLRITGATSFEKSAIKRFEFRTNNGPDLLEVPAS
;
A
#
# COMPACT_ATOMS: atom_id res chain seq x y z
N MET A 1 23.11 -18.74 -30.78
CA MET A 1 22.76 -17.31 -30.72
C MET A 1 22.47 -17.01 -29.26
N TYR A 2 23.47 -16.55 -28.52
CA TYR A 2 23.32 -16.17 -27.11
C TYR A 2 22.74 -14.75 -27.11
N SER A 3 21.51 -14.59 -26.64
CA SER A 3 20.95 -13.27 -26.37
C SER A 3 21.64 -12.78 -25.10
N PRO A 4 22.34 -11.62 -25.12
CA PRO A 4 22.90 -11.09 -23.88
C PRO A 4 21.77 -10.85 -22.87
N PRO A 5 22.04 -11.02 -21.56
CA PRO A 5 21.08 -10.65 -20.54
C PRO A 5 20.74 -9.18 -20.70
N GLN A 6 19.45 -8.89 -20.75
CA GLN A 6 18.90 -7.54 -20.72
C GLN A 6 19.09 -7.00 -19.30
N PHE A 7 19.77 -5.85 -19.18
CA PHE A 7 20.02 -5.17 -17.90
C PHE A 7 18.69 -4.86 -17.22
N ASP A 8 18.49 -5.39 -16.01
CA ASP A 8 17.34 -5.12 -15.17
C ASP A 8 17.84 -4.47 -13.86
N PRO A 9 17.67 -3.15 -13.69
CA PRO A 9 18.19 -2.42 -12.53
C PRO A 9 17.78 -3.02 -11.19
N HIS A 10 16.61 -3.65 -11.09
CA HIS A 10 16.09 -4.17 -9.82
C HIS A 10 16.87 -5.38 -9.28
N TYR A 11 17.64 -6.07 -10.12
CA TYR A 11 18.45 -7.23 -9.69
C TYR A 11 19.93 -6.87 -9.44
N GLU A 12 20.33 -5.62 -9.71
CA GLU A 12 21.73 -5.20 -9.68
C GLU A 12 22.13 -4.48 -8.38
N VAL A 13 21.22 -4.34 -7.40
CA VAL A 13 21.46 -3.61 -6.14
C VAL A 13 22.66 -4.16 -5.37
N ALA A 14 22.76 -5.49 -5.25
CA ALA A 14 23.87 -6.15 -4.56
C ALA A 14 25.19 -6.01 -5.34
N ALA A 15 25.14 -6.09 -6.66
CA ALA A 15 26.31 -5.97 -7.53
C ALA A 15 26.87 -4.53 -7.53
N TYR A 16 25.97 -3.54 -7.52
CA TYR A 16 26.31 -2.13 -7.30
C TYR A 16 26.91 -1.90 -5.90
N ALA A 17 26.29 -2.41 -4.83
CA ALA A 17 26.76 -2.26 -3.45
C ALA A 17 28.15 -2.89 -3.21
N LEU A 18 28.46 -3.98 -3.92
CA LEU A 18 29.77 -4.65 -3.88
C LEU A 18 30.79 -4.04 -4.84
N GLY A 19 30.40 -3.06 -5.67
CA GLY A 19 31.27 -2.39 -6.63
C GLY A 19 31.75 -3.30 -7.76
N ILE A 20 30.94 -4.29 -8.17
CA ILE A 20 31.29 -5.25 -9.24
C ILE A 20 30.61 -4.94 -10.58
N LEU A 21 29.71 -3.96 -10.61
CA LEU A 21 29.05 -3.49 -11.82
C LEU A 21 30.06 -2.80 -12.75
N ASP A 22 29.88 -2.96 -14.06
CA ASP A 22 30.68 -2.20 -15.02
C ASP A 22 30.23 -0.73 -15.07
N PRO A 23 31.03 0.16 -15.68
CA PRO A 23 30.74 1.59 -15.68
C PRO A 23 29.44 1.97 -16.39
N ALA A 24 29.06 1.27 -17.47
CA ALA A 24 27.85 1.59 -18.22
C ALA A 24 26.61 1.16 -17.43
N ASP A 25 26.68 -0.01 -16.80
CA ASP A 25 25.61 -0.53 -15.95
C ASP A 25 25.46 0.28 -14.65
N SER A 26 26.57 0.81 -14.11
CA SER A 26 26.54 1.69 -12.92
C SER A 26 25.82 3.01 -13.21
N GLU A 27 26.10 3.64 -14.35
CA GLU A 27 25.41 4.88 -14.77
C GLU A 27 23.92 4.65 -15.00
N ALA A 28 23.56 3.51 -15.62
CA ALA A 28 22.17 3.12 -15.81
C ALA A 28 21.44 2.83 -14.49
N PHE A 29 22.11 2.18 -13.54
CA PHE A 29 21.57 1.92 -12.20
C PHE A 29 21.40 3.22 -11.39
N GLU A 30 22.38 4.14 -11.43
CA GLU A 30 22.30 5.45 -10.77
C GLU A 30 21.14 6.30 -11.31
N ALA A 31 20.90 6.28 -12.62
CA ALA A 31 19.76 6.95 -13.23
C ALA A 31 18.42 6.37 -12.72
N HIS A 32 18.34 5.06 -12.57
CA HIS A 32 17.16 4.38 -12.00
C HIS A 32 16.96 4.69 -10.51
N LEU A 33 18.05 4.78 -9.74
CA LEU A 33 18.02 5.05 -8.30
C LEU A 33 17.34 6.38 -7.96
N VAL A 34 17.38 7.38 -8.85
CA VAL A 34 16.75 8.69 -8.60
C VAL A 34 15.24 8.56 -8.36
N ASP A 35 14.57 7.66 -9.08
CA ASP A 35 13.11 7.58 -9.13
C ASP A 35 12.53 6.33 -8.46
N CYS A 36 13.36 5.38 -7.98
CA CYS A 36 12.92 4.11 -7.42
C CYS A 36 13.19 3.98 -5.91
N MET A 37 12.13 4.13 -5.08
CA MET A 37 12.22 4.00 -3.62
C MET A 37 12.56 2.59 -3.13
N GLU A 38 12.19 1.56 -3.89
CA GLU A 38 12.44 0.16 -3.55
C GLU A 38 13.94 -0.14 -3.60
N CYS A 39 14.62 0.21 -4.69
CA CYS A 39 16.07 0.04 -4.82
C CYS A 39 16.86 0.91 -3.83
N GLN A 40 16.36 2.10 -3.46
CA GLN A 40 16.96 2.93 -2.41
C GLN A 40 16.88 2.26 -1.03
N ALA A 41 15.73 1.64 -0.70
CA ALA A 41 15.55 0.93 0.56
C ALA A 41 16.45 -0.30 0.65
N GLU A 42 16.52 -1.09 -0.42
CA GLU A 42 17.36 -2.28 -0.49
C GLU A 42 18.86 -1.92 -0.36
N LEU A 43 19.32 -0.83 -0.98
CA LEU A 43 20.70 -0.37 -0.85
C LEU A 43 21.06 0.02 0.61
N LEU A 44 20.09 0.58 1.36
CA LEU A 44 20.26 0.88 2.79
C LEU A 44 20.31 -0.40 3.63
N GLU A 45 19.61 -1.47 3.27
CA GLU A 45 19.70 -2.75 3.98
C GLU A 45 21.09 -3.39 3.80
N LEU A 46 21.73 -3.20 2.64
CA LEU A 46 23.03 -3.78 2.33
C LEU A 46 24.23 -3.03 2.94
N HIS A 47 24.05 -1.89 3.62
CA HIS A 47 25.17 -1.04 4.08
C HIS A 47 26.15 -1.71 5.06
N GLU A 48 25.71 -2.75 5.81
CA GLU A 48 26.56 -3.47 6.76
C GLU A 48 27.39 -4.59 6.10
N VAL A 49 26.99 -5.05 4.90
CA VAL A 49 27.55 -6.23 4.24
C VAL A 49 28.97 -6.02 3.71
N PRO A 50 29.30 -4.91 3.00
CA PRO A 50 30.66 -4.69 2.50
C PRO A 50 31.69 -4.62 3.63
N ALA A 51 31.36 -3.95 4.75
CA ALA A 51 32.24 -3.84 5.91
C ALA A 51 32.46 -5.20 6.60
N ALA A 52 31.43 -6.04 6.68
CA ALA A 52 31.54 -7.40 7.18
C ALA A 52 32.40 -8.30 6.28
N LEU A 53 32.31 -8.13 4.96
CA LEU A 53 33.14 -8.87 4.00
C LEU A 53 34.62 -8.45 4.04
N ASP A 54 34.91 -7.17 4.28
CA ASP A 54 36.29 -6.68 4.43
C ASP A 54 37.00 -7.26 5.65
N LEU A 55 36.27 -7.53 6.74
CA LEU A 55 36.79 -8.22 7.93
C LEU A 55 37.22 -9.66 7.63
N ILE A 56 36.57 -10.33 6.66
CA ILE A 56 36.86 -11.71 6.26
C ILE A 56 37.97 -11.77 5.21
N LYS A 57 38.03 -10.78 4.30
CA LYS A 57 39.08 -10.69 3.27
C LYS A 57 40.48 -10.42 3.86
N GLY A 58 40.56 -9.89 5.09
CA GLY A 58 41.78 -9.36 5.69
C GLY A 58 42.70 -10.31 6.48
N GLY A 59 42.37 -11.60 6.71
CA GLY A 59 43.32 -12.49 7.40
C GLY A 59 42.78 -13.87 7.80
N PRO A 60 43.67 -14.82 8.14
CA PRO A 60 43.26 -16.16 8.53
C PRO A 60 42.41 -16.13 9.80
N VAL A 61 41.33 -16.92 9.78
CA VAL A 61 40.53 -17.25 10.95
C VAL A 61 41.40 -17.96 11.98
N ASP A 62 42.05 -17.22 12.88
CA ASP A 62 42.60 -17.69 14.17
C ASP A 62 43.43 -16.57 14.82
N ALA A 63 42.77 -15.66 15.56
CA ALA A 63 43.46 -14.75 16.50
C ALA A 63 42.52 -14.20 17.59
N VAL A 64 41.81 -15.07 18.30
CA VAL A 64 41.29 -14.72 19.64
C VAL A 64 42.39 -15.03 20.66
N ALA A 65 43.40 -14.15 20.78
CA ALA A 65 44.25 -14.05 21.98
C ALA A 65 45.35 -12.99 21.79
N ALA A 66 45.18 -11.82 22.41
CA ALA A 66 46.21 -11.10 23.18
C ALA A 66 45.73 -9.67 23.48
N ALA A 67 45.16 -9.47 24.67
CA ALA A 67 44.90 -8.13 25.19
C ALA A 67 46.22 -7.50 25.71
N PRO A 68 46.55 -6.23 25.36
CA PRO A 68 47.67 -5.52 25.98
C PRO A 68 47.31 -5.04 27.40
N GLN A 69 48.19 -5.27 28.38
CA GLN A 69 48.01 -4.78 29.75
C GLN A 69 48.15 -3.24 29.83
N PRO A 70 47.28 -2.53 30.58
CA PRO A 70 47.32 -1.07 30.69
C PRO A 70 48.40 -0.58 31.66
N ARG A 71 49.10 0.50 31.27
CA ARG A 71 50.08 1.23 32.09
C ARG A 71 49.38 1.92 33.28
N ARG A 72 50.07 1.91 34.44
CA ARG A 72 49.69 2.43 35.78
C ARG A 72 49.40 3.94 35.91
N GLY A 73 48.96 4.62 34.85
CA GLY A 73 48.54 6.03 34.89
C GLY A 73 47.10 6.29 34.40
N GLY A 74 46.37 5.24 34.01
CA GLY A 74 45.05 5.36 33.37
C GLY A 74 43.89 5.61 34.33
N GLU A 75 43.99 5.21 35.60
CA GLU A 75 42.84 5.08 36.51
C GLU A 75 42.20 6.42 36.89
N ALA A 76 42.99 7.48 37.10
CA ALA A 76 42.46 8.82 37.39
C ALA A 76 41.86 9.50 36.14
N ALA A 77 42.45 9.27 34.96
CA ALA A 77 41.95 9.80 33.70
C ALA A 77 40.66 9.10 33.27
N VAL A 78 40.59 7.76 33.36
CA VAL A 78 39.37 6.99 33.08
C VAL A 78 38.30 7.23 34.13
N ALA A 79 38.63 7.39 35.42
CA ALA A 79 37.64 7.78 36.44
C ALA A 79 37.04 9.17 36.14
N SER A 80 37.86 10.13 35.70
CA SER A 80 37.37 11.46 35.32
C SER A 80 36.51 11.46 34.04
N LEU A 81 36.81 10.57 33.09
CA LEU A 81 36.04 10.40 31.86
C LEU A 81 34.74 9.62 32.13
N LEU A 82 34.79 8.60 32.99
CA LEU A 82 33.61 7.86 33.44
C LEU A 82 32.68 8.75 34.28
N ASP A 83 33.21 9.63 35.12
CA ASP A 83 32.39 10.61 35.86
C ASP A 83 31.76 11.66 34.91
N ARG A 84 32.50 12.12 33.89
CA ARG A 84 31.95 12.99 32.83
C ARG A 84 30.86 12.29 32.02
N VAL A 85 31.03 11.02 31.68
CA VAL A 85 30.05 10.22 30.93
C VAL A 85 28.83 9.89 31.81
N ALA A 86 29.03 9.57 33.09
CA ALA A 86 27.96 9.31 34.05
C ALA A 86 27.11 10.57 34.31
N LYS A 87 27.76 11.73 34.46
CA LYS A 87 27.07 13.03 34.64
C LYS A 87 26.34 13.46 33.37
N ARG A 88 26.90 13.20 32.18
CA ARG A 88 26.24 13.44 30.89
C ARG A 88 25.08 12.47 30.65
N ARG A 89 25.21 11.20 31.06
CA ARG A 89 24.13 10.20 31.03
C ARG A 89 23.00 10.56 31.99
N ARG A 90 23.29 10.98 33.23
CA ARG A 90 22.27 11.46 34.20
C ARG A 90 21.54 12.71 33.74
N ARG A 91 22.23 13.65 33.09
CA ARG A 91 21.60 14.82 32.47
C ARG A 91 20.75 14.42 31.28
N ARG A 92 21.27 13.57 30.38
CA ARG A 92 20.56 13.08 29.20
C ARG A 92 19.34 12.23 29.56
N THR A 93 19.42 11.40 30.60
CA THR A 93 18.27 10.63 31.09
C THR A 93 17.27 11.54 31.78
N ARG A 94 17.68 12.52 32.61
CA ARG A 94 16.74 13.52 33.16
C ARG A 94 16.04 14.33 32.08
N THR A 95 16.75 14.75 31.03
CA THR A 95 16.12 15.46 29.90
C THR A 95 15.26 14.55 29.03
N LEU A 96 15.64 13.27 28.86
CA LEU A 96 14.80 12.25 28.20
C LEU A 96 13.54 11.95 29.01
N TRP A 97 13.62 11.82 30.32
CA TRP A 97 12.46 11.60 31.19
C TRP A 97 11.53 12.82 31.23
N LEU A 98 12.08 14.04 31.16
CA LEU A 98 11.28 15.26 30.98
C LEU A 98 10.65 15.34 29.57
N ALA A 99 11.34 14.88 28.53
CA ALA A 99 10.81 14.81 27.17
C ALA A 99 9.74 13.72 26.99
N VAL A 100 9.85 12.58 27.68
CA VAL A 100 8.84 11.52 27.71
C VAL A 100 7.59 11.98 28.45
N ALA A 101 7.73 12.71 29.57
CA ALA A 101 6.59 13.30 30.26
C ALA A 101 5.87 14.37 29.42
N ALA A 102 6.61 15.20 28.68
CA ALA A 102 6.03 16.16 27.74
C ALA A 102 5.38 15.47 26.52
N ALA A 103 5.98 14.40 26.00
CA ALA A 103 5.43 13.62 24.89
C ALA A 103 4.11 12.94 25.27
N VAL A 104 3.97 12.41 26.50
CA VAL A 104 2.71 11.80 26.96
C VAL A 104 1.57 12.84 27.09
N VAL A 105 1.87 14.04 27.58
CA VAL A 105 0.89 15.14 27.66
C VAL A 105 0.53 15.68 26.27
N VAL A 106 1.48 15.77 25.35
CA VAL A 106 1.23 16.16 23.95
C VAL A 106 0.43 15.06 23.24
N THR A 107 0.76 13.78 23.36
CA THR A 107 -0.02 12.70 22.72
C THR A 107 -1.45 12.56 23.24
N ALA A 108 -1.74 13.03 24.45
CA ALA A 108 -3.10 13.01 25.01
C ALA A 108 -3.96 14.20 24.54
N VAL A 109 -3.36 15.34 24.18
CA VAL A 109 -4.10 16.56 23.78
C VAL A 109 -4.10 16.80 22.26
N THR A 110 -3.06 16.34 21.55
CA THR A 110 -2.93 16.56 20.10
C THR A 110 -3.97 15.85 19.22
N PRO A 111 -4.50 14.65 19.52
CA PRO A 111 -5.54 14.08 18.65
C PRO A 111 -6.87 14.86 18.73
N VAL A 112 -7.08 15.68 19.77
CA VAL A 112 -8.26 16.54 19.88
C VAL A 112 -8.07 17.84 19.11
N ALA A 113 -6.90 18.49 19.18
CA ALA A 113 -6.68 19.78 18.52
C ALA A 113 -6.48 19.67 17.00
N VAL A 114 -5.82 18.62 16.50
CA VAL A 114 -5.58 18.44 15.05
C VAL A 114 -6.87 18.07 14.31
N ARG A 115 -7.79 17.33 14.95
CA ARG A 115 -9.12 17.05 14.40
C ARG A 115 -10.02 18.28 14.24
N GLN A 116 -9.73 19.37 14.94
CA GLN A 116 -10.58 20.58 14.93
C GLN A 116 -10.19 21.54 13.80
N PHE A 117 -8.99 21.38 13.21
CA PHE A 117 -8.44 22.37 12.29
C PHE A 117 -8.10 21.83 10.90
N TRP A 118 -8.01 20.51 10.74
CA TRP A 118 -7.89 19.87 9.43
C TRP A 118 -9.15 19.02 9.19
N PRO A 119 -10.13 19.52 8.42
CA PRO A 119 -11.14 18.63 7.87
C PRO A 119 -10.40 17.68 6.93
N GLU A 120 -10.38 16.38 7.25
CA GLU A 120 -10.02 15.39 6.24
C GLU A 120 -10.99 15.56 5.06
N PRO A 121 -10.52 15.72 3.81
CA PRO A 121 -11.33 15.51 2.62
C PRO A 121 -11.53 13.99 2.48
N GLY A 122 -12.27 13.45 3.43
CA GLY A 122 -12.53 12.04 3.62
C GLY A 122 -13.86 11.94 4.36
N GLY A 123 -14.86 12.65 3.83
CA GLY A 123 -16.23 12.29 4.14
C GLY A 123 -16.32 10.80 3.90
N GLN A 124 -16.63 10.03 4.97
CA GLN A 124 -16.83 8.60 4.86
C GLN A 124 -17.70 8.39 3.63
N THR A 125 -17.11 7.82 2.59
CA THR A 125 -17.81 7.61 1.35
C THR A 125 -18.66 6.38 1.61
N VAL A 126 -19.80 6.62 2.27
CA VAL A 126 -20.70 5.58 2.73
C VAL A 126 -21.22 4.91 1.47
N ALA A 127 -20.79 3.66 1.28
CA ALA A 127 -21.34 2.80 0.26
C ALA A 127 -22.85 2.70 0.49
N GLN A 128 -23.64 3.19 -0.45
CA GLN A 128 -25.09 3.10 -0.37
C GLN A 128 -25.54 1.85 -1.09
N THR A 129 -26.23 0.97 -0.36
CA THR A 129 -26.71 -0.30 -0.91
C THR A 129 -28.20 -0.21 -1.26
N PHE A 130 -28.51 -0.57 -2.49
CA PHE A 130 -29.88 -0.76 -3.00
C PHE A 130 -30.15 -2.24 -3.18
N ARG A 131 -31.40 -2.64 -2.98
CA ARG A 131 -31.84 -4.03 -3.21
C ARG A 131 -33.15 -4.03 -3.97
N ALA A 132 -33.27 -4.93 -4.93
CA ALA A 132 -34.54 -5.20 -5.58
C ALA A 132 -34.65 -6.70 -5.88
N ALA A 133 -35.89 -7.16 -6.02
CA ALA A 133 -36.19 -8.54 -6.38
C ALA A 133 -37.35 -8.59 -7.38
N SER A 134 -37.26 -9.50 -8.35
CA SER A 134 -38.30 -9.78 -9.33
C SER A 134 -38.41 -11.27 -9.56
N ARG A 135 -39.57 -11.85 -9.22
CA ARG A 135 -39.83 -13.30 -9.26
C ARG A 135 -38.78 -14.09 -8.49
N ASN A 136 -37.77 -14.60 -9.19
CA ASN A 136 -36.69 -15.43 -8.64
C ASN A 136 -35.35 -14.70 -8.62
N VAL A 137 -35.24 -13.54 -9.28
CA VAL A 137 -34.00 -12.77 -9.38
C VAL A 137 -33.92 -11.77 -8.24
N GLN A 138 -32.80 -11.75 -7.53
CA GLN A 138 -32.53 -10.76 -6.47
C GLN A 138 -31.20 -10.09 -6.75
N ALA A 139 -31.15 -8.78 -6.58
CA ALA A 139 -29.94 -8.00 -6.73
C ALA A 139 -29.68 -7.13 -5.51
N SER A 140 -28.40 -6.96 -5.17
CA SER A 140 -27.94 -5.88 -4.31
C SER A 140 -26.84 -5.10 -5.03
N ILE A 141 -26.91 -3.77 -4.98
CA ILE A 141 -25.95 -2.86 -5.62
C ILE A 141 -25.42 -1.91 -4.56
N SER A 142 -24.10 -1.82 -4.41
CA SER A 142 -23.40 -0.88 -3.54
C SER A 142 -22.66 0.16 -4.37
N LEU A 143 -22.88 1.43 -4.07
CA LEU A 143 -22.27 2.56 -4.77
C LEU A 143 -21.21 3.24 -3.92
N THR A 144 -19.98 3.30 -4.44
CA THR A 144 -18.86 4.01 -3.80
C THR A 144 -18.48 5.21 -4.67
N PRO A 145 -18.82 6.44 -4.25
CA PRO A 145 -18.34 7.66 -4.90
C PRO A 145 -16.81 7.70 -5.05
N LYS A 146 -16.34 8.23 -6.19
CA LYS A 146 -14.92 8.45 -6.50
C LYS A 146 -14.78 9.82 -7.17
N GLU A 147 -13.56 10.33 -7.26
CA GLU A 147 -13.30 11.60 -7.97
C GLU A 147 -13.63 11.52 -9.46
N TRP A 148 -13.50 10.34 -10.05
CA TRP A 148 -13.76 10.08 -11.47
C TRP A 148 -15.21 9.66 -11.78
N GLY A 149 -16.09 9.53 -10.78
CA GLY A 149 -17.46 9.04 -10.96
C GLY A 149 -17.91 8.12 -9.82
N THR A 150 -18.50 6.97 -10.17
CA THR A 150 -19.01 6.01 -9.19
C THR A 150 -18.53 4.59 -9.48
N GLU A 151 -17.90 3.97 -8.49
CA GLU A 151 -17.64 2.53 -8.47
C GLU A 151 -18.92 1.80 -8.04
N VAL A 152 -19.28 0.76 -8.78
CA VAL A 152 -20.53 0.01 -8.61
C VAL A 152 -20.19 -1.45 -8.38
N SER A 153 -20.43 -1.94 -7.17
CA SER A 153 -20.32 -3.36 -6.83
C SER A 153 -21.71 -3.97 -6.70
N PHE A 154 -21.97 -5.11 -7.33
CA PHE A 154 -23.26 -5.77 -7.22
C PHE A 154 -23.17 -7.27 -7.01
N GLU A 155 -24.23 -7.80 -6.40
CA GLU A 155 -24.47 -9.22 -6.20
C GLU A 155 -25.83 -9.58 -6.83
N LEU A 156 -25.89 -10.68 -7.58
CA LEU A 156 -27.07 -11.12 -8.32
C LEU A 156 -27.30 -12.63 -8.12
N THR A 157 -28.53 -13.02 -7.79
CA THR A 157 -28.93 -14.42 -7.57
C THR A 157 -30.16 -14.80 -8.39
N GLY A 158 -30.36 -16.10 -8.63
CA GLY A 158 -31.57 -16.65 -9.26
C GLY A 158 -31.72 -16.42 -10.76
N VAL A 159 -30.62 -16.08 -11.45
CA VAL A 159 -30.57 -15.93 -12.91
C VAL A 159 -30.23 -17.27 -13.56
N LYS A 160 -31.05 -17.69 -14.53
CA LYS A 160 -30.87 -18.95 -15.27
C LYS A 160 -30.35 -18.67 -16.68
N GLY A 161 -29.18 -19.21 -16.99
CA GLY A 161 -28.58 -19.08 -18.31
C GLY A 161 -29.06 -20.15 -19.31
N PRO A 162 -28.56 -20.10 -20.57
CA PRO A 162 -27.47 -19.23 -21.03
C PRO A 162 -27.94 -17.82 -21.42
N LEU A 163 -27.32 -16.79 -20.84
CA LEU A 163 -27.64 -15.38 -21.12
C LEU A 163 -26.37 -14.53 -21.29
N GLN A 164 -26.48 -13.46 -22.05
CA GLN A 164 -25.49 -12.37 -22.08
C GLN A 164 -26.13 -11.14 -21.46
N CYS A 165 -25.61 -10.73 -20.30
CA CYS A 165 -26.21 -9.71 -19.45
C CYS A 165 -25.32 -8.48 -19.36
N THR A 166 -25.96 -7.33 -19.11
CA THR A 166 -25.29 -6.05 -18.91
C THR A 166 -25.97 -5.30 -17.78
N LEU A 167 -25.19 -4.64 -16.93
CA LEU A 167 -25.68 -3.67 -15.96
C LEU A 167 -25.55 -2.28 -16.58
N VAL A 168 -26.66 -1.56 -16.66
CA VAL A 168 -26.72 -0.19 -17.20
C VAL A 168 -27.09 0.77 -16.09
N ALA A 169 -26.31 1.83 -15.91
CA ALA A 169 -26.67 2.97 -15.08
C ALA A 169 -27.48 3.97 -15.92
N VAL A 170 -28.59 4.46 -15.38
CA VAL A 170 -29.43 5.47 -16.02
C VAL A 170 -29.41 6.74 -15.16
N SER A 171 -28.97 7.85 -15.74
CA SER A 171 -28.91 9.14 -15.05
C SER A 171 -30.30 9.76 -14.85
N THR A 172 -30.38 10.79 -14.02
CA THR A 172 -31.58 11.61 -13.84
C THR A 172 -31.95 12.40 -15.10
N SER A 173 -30.98 12.70 -15.98
CA SER A 173 -31.20 13.31 -17.30
C SER A 173 -31.63 12.31 -18.38
N GLY A 174 -31.54 11.00 -18.10
CA GLY A 174 -31.90 9.93 -19.02
C GLY A 174 -30.76 9.39 -19.88
N GLU A 175 -29.54 9.87 -19.68
CA GLU A 175 -28.34 9.30 -20.28
C GLU A 175 -28.05 7.92 -19.68
N THR A 176 -27.40 7.04 -20.45
CA THR A 176 -27.14 5.66 -20.04
C THR A 176 -25.69 5.29 -20.23
N GLU A 177 -25.08 4.65 -19.24
CA GLU A 177 -23.75 4.07 -19.32
C GLU A 177 -23.75 2.60 -18.94
N THR A 178 -22.96 1.79 -19.65
CA THR A 178 -22.73 0.39 -19.30
C THR A 178 -21.71 0.30 -18.17
N VAL A 179 -22.14 -0.25 -17.03
CA VAL A 179 -21.31 -0.45 -15.84
C VAL A 179 -20.45 -1.70 -15.96
N ALA A 180 -21.04 -2.80 -16.42
CA ALA A 180 -20.38 -4.09 -16.62
C ALA A 180 -21.20 -4.99 -17.57
N SER A 181 -20.52 -5.91 -18.25
CA SER A 181 -21.14 -6.96 -19.07
C SER A 181 -20.55 -8.32 -18.73
N TRP A 182 -21.38 -9.35 -18.72
CA TRP A 182 -20.97 -10.72 -18.37
C TRP A 182 -21.83 -11.78 -19.07
N LYS A 183 -21.39 -13.03 -18.97
CA LYS A 183 -22.12 -14.21 -19.45
C LYS A 183 -22.60 -15.04 -18.27
N VAL A 184 -23.84 -15.50 -18.35
CA VAL A 184 -24.39 -16.53 -17.46
C VAL A 184 -24.37 -17.85 -18.22
N ASN A 185 -23.68 -18.85 -17.67
CA ASN A 185 -23.63 -20.19 -18.26
C ASN A 185 -24.98 -20.90 -18.11
N ALA A 186 -25.21 -21.96 -18.90
CA ALA A 186 -26.45 -22.72 -18.83
C ALA A 186 -26.69 -23.30 -17.43
N GLY A 187 -27.93 -23.24 -16.95
CA GLY A 187 -28.30 -23.64 -15.60
C GLY A 187 -28.47 -22.47 -14.63
N GLU A 188 -28.67 -22.78 -13.36
CA GLU A 188 -28.73 -21.84 -12.25
C GLU A 188 -27.40 -21.92 -11.48
N ALA A 189 -26.84 -20.77 -11.09
CA ALA A 189 -25.62 -20.75 -10.29
C ALA A 189 -25.96 -21.04 -8.81
N ASP A 190 -25.16 -21.89 -8.17
CA ASP A 190 -25.29 -22.21 -6.74
C ASP A 190 -24.84 -21.05 -5.84
N GLU A 191 -23.87 -20.26 -6.31
CA GLU A 191 -23.35 -19.09 -5.59
C GLU A 191 -23.82 -17.77 -6.23
N PRO A 192 -24.00 -16.70 -5.43
CA PRO A 192 -24.30 -15.39 -5.95
C PRO A 192 -23.20 -14.85 -6.87
N LEU A 193 -23.60 -14.31 -8.02
CA LEU A 193 -22.68 -13.63 -8.92
C LEU A 193 -22.29 -12.28 -8.32
N ARG A 194 -20.99 -12.04 -8.13
CA ARG A 194 -20.43 -10.77 -7.67
C ARG A 194 -19.57 -10.13 -8.75
N ILE A 195 -19.85 -8.89 -9.12
CA ILE A 195 -19.08 -8.13 -10.11
C ILE A 195 -18.93 -6.69 -9.60
N THR A 196 -17.76 -6.09 -9.88
CA THR A 196 -17.52 -4.65 -9.71
C THR A 196 -17.31 -4.03 -11.09
N GLY A 197 -17.96 -2.90 -11.33
CA GLY A 197 -17.82 -2.07 -12.51
C GLY A 197 -17.82 -0.58 -12.14
N ALA A 198 -17.98 0.28 -13.13
CA ALA A 198 -17.87 1.73 -12.95
C ALA A 198 -18.76 2.51 -13.92
N THR A 199 -19.11 3.74 -13.55
CA THR A 199 -19.73 4.75 -14.43
C THR A 199 -19.11 6.11 -14.16
N SER A 200 -19.06 6.96 -15.18
CA SER A 200 -18.62 8.35 -15.05
C SER A 200 -19.62 9.21 -14.27
N PHE A 201 -20.88 8.77 -14.15
CA PHE A 201 -21.89 9.49 -13.40
C PHE A 201 -21.54 9.61 -11.91
N GLU A 202 -21.75 10.81 -11.36
CA GLU A 202 -21.77 11.00 -9.91
C GLU A 202 -22.92 10.20 -9.29
N LYS A 203 -22.70 9.65 -8.10
CA LYS A 203 -23.71 8.85 -7.37
C LYS A 203 -25.07 9.54 -7.29
N SER A 204 -25.10 10.85 -7.04
CA SER A 204 -26.31 11.68 -6.93
C SER A 204 -27.06 11.85 -8.25
N ALA A 205 -26.38 11.69 -9.38
CA ALA A 205 -26.96 11.80 -10.71
C ALA A 205 -27.56 10.48 -11.22
N ILE A 206 -27.35 9.36 -10.52
CA ILE A 206 -27.87 8.05 -10.92
C ILE A 206 -29.32 7.92 -10.44
N LYS A 207 -30.24 7.71 -11.38
CA LYS A 207 -31.67 7.53 -11.09
C LYS A 207 -32.00 6.07 -10.78
N ARG A 208 -31.45 5.14 -11.55
CA ARG A 208 -31.71 3.70 -11.43
C ARG A 208 -30.65 2.88 -12.16
N PHE A 209 -30.63 1.59 -11.86
CA PHE A 209 -29.87 0.58 -12.59
C PHE A 209 -30.80 -0.42 -13.26
N GLU A 210 -30.41 -0.89 -14.43
CA GLU A 210 -31.14 -1.89 -15.20
C GLU A 210 -30.24 -3.08 -15.50
N PHE A 211 -30.66 -4.27 -15.06
CA PHE A 211 -30.05 -5.54 -15.45
C PHE A 211 -30.69 -6.00 -16.77
N ARG A 212 -30.00 -5.71 -17.87
CA ARG A 212 -30.47 -6.00 -19.22
C ARG A 212 -29.92 -7.31 -19.77
N THR A 213 -30.64 -7.90 -20.71
CA THR A 213 -30.25 -9.13 -21.40
C THR A 213 -30.21 -8.87 -22.90
N ASN A 214 -29.17 -9.32 -23.62
CA ASN A 214 -29.09 -9.16 -25.08
C ASN A 214 -29.89 -10.20 -25.86
N ASN A 215 -30.21 -11.33 -25.24
CA ASN A 215 -30.86 -12.50 -25.84
C ASN A 215 -32.14 -12.94 -25.09
N GLY A 216 -32.80 -12.04 -24.38
CA GLY A 216 -33.99 -12.32 -23.56
C GLY A 216 -34.60 -11.05 -22.98
N PRO A 217 -35.65 -11.16 -22.14
CA PRO A 217 -36.21 -10.02 -21.44
C PRO A 217 -35.22 -9.47 -20.39
N ASP A 218 -35.36 -8.19 -20.08
CA ASP A 218 -34.64 -7.57 -18.97
C ASP A 218 -35.00 -8.25 -17.64
N LEU A 219 -34.00 -8.34 -16.77
CA LEU A 219 -34.08 -9.15 -15.55
C LEU A 219 -34.74 -8.38 -14.42
N LEU A 220 -34.26 -7.16 -14.17
CA LEU A 220 -34.59 -6.38 -12.98
C LEU A 220 -34.21 -4.92 -13.15
N GLU A 221 -35.03 -4.04 -12.60
CA GLU A 221 -34.71 -2.64 -12.39
C GLU A 221 -34.49 -2.38 -10.88
N VAL A 222 -33.48 -1.59 -10.55
CA VAL A 222 -33.14 -1.20 -9.16
C VAL A 222 -33.13 0.33 -9.06
N PRO A 223 -34.11 0.96 -8.39
CA PRO A 223 -34.10 2.39 -8.13
C PRO A 223 -32.89 2.81 -7.28
N ALA A 224 -32.29 3.95 -7.60
CA ALA A 224 -31.14 4.51 -6.87
C ALA A 224 -31.51 5.77 -6.04
N SER A 225 -32.81 6.08 -5.91
CA SER A 225 -33.37 7.24 -5.21
C SER A 225 -34.50 6.86 -4.26
#